data_AF-A0A2G9MSC3-F1
#
_entry.id   AF-A0A2G9MSC3-F1
#
_cell.length_a   1.000
_cell.length_b   1.000
_cell.length_c   1.000
_cell.angle_alpha   90.00
_cell.angle_beta   90.00
_cell.angle_gamma   90.00
#
_symmetry.space_group_name_H-M   'P 1'
#
loop_
_entity.id
_entity.type
_entity.pdbx_description
1 polymer ?
#
loop_
_entity_poly.entity_id
_entity_poly.type
_entity_poly.pdbx_seq_one_letter_code
_entity_poly.pdbx_strand_id
1 'polypeptide(L)'
;MRDIYLFTACLVIIAGLSVGGYQYHTQVTEKLIIDYNSKFNTLTNQLNNFNDQFSESIVLQQEQIDKSNKQIDFLDKKLDIKSQQLTQDLESTTSYLQSNLNVIEQTSKQQIAELSGQIKNVELKSISNMADLKDQLGDLNIDASFADIIQQVLPAVVAINANGGIGSGAVYKSDGYIVTNKHVVQGETSVTVKTFDQKQYTGQVIGESSTKDIAIIKITANNLPFLLFANSADAKIGEKVIALGSPGGLDFTVTEGIISALNRI
;
A
#
# COMPACT_ATOMS: atom_id res chain seq x y z
N MET A 1 3.63 29.03 99.72
CA MET A 1 3.53 28.95 101.20
C MET A 1 4.46 29.91 101.94
N ARG A 2 5.60 30.34 101.39
CA ARG A 2 6.54 31.29 102.04
C ARG A 2 6.01 32.74 102.12
N ASP A 3 5.23 33.19 101.14
CA ASP A 3 4.76 34.59 101.07
C ASP A 3 3.58 34.92 102.00
N ILE A 4 2.80 33.91 102.42
CA ILE A 4 1.71 34.05 103.40
C ILE A 4 2.27 34.35 104.80
N TYR A 5 3.40 33.74 105.18
CA TYR A 5 4.05 34.02 106.46
C TYR A 5 4.65 35.42 106.52
N LEU A 6 5.16 35.97 105.41
CA LEU A 6 5.65 37.35 105.35
C LEU A 6 4.53 38.37 105.55
N PHE A 7 3.36 38.12 104.99
CA PHE A 7 2.20 39.01 105.12
C PHE A 7 1.64 39.01 106.56
N THR A 8 1.63 37.84 107.21
CA THR A 8 1.17 37.71 108.60
C THR A 8 2.16 38.35 109.58
N ALA A 9 3.48 38.27 109.30
CA ALA A 9 4.52 38.91 110.11
C ALA A 9 4.50 40.45 110.01
N CYS A 10 4.21 41.01 108.82
CA CYS A 10 4.05 42.46 108.65
C CYS A 10 2.82 43.00 109.41
N LEU A 11 1.73 42.23 109.50
CA LEU A 11 0.52 42.66 110.19
C LEU A 11 0.72 42.76 111.71
N VAL A 12 1.58 41.91 112.30
CA VAL A 12 1.87 41.91 113.75
C VAL A 12 2.81 43.06 114.13
N ILE A 13 3.71 43.49 113.24
CA ILE A 13 4.64 44.61 113.52
C ILE A 13 3.93 45.98 113.52
N ILE A 14 2.82 46.12 112.80
CA ILE A 14 2.02 47.37 112.81
C ILE A 14 1.20 47.51 114.12
N ALA A 15 0.94 46.43 114.84
CA ALA A 15 0.13 46.45 116.06
C ALA A 15 0.88 46.89 117.34
N GLY A 16 2.19 47.17 117.29
CA GLY A 16 3.04 47.35 118.47
C GLY A 16 3.24 48.78 119.02
N LEU A 17 2.66 49.84 118.45
CA LEU A 17 2.93 51.23 118.89
C LEU A 17 1.65 52.10 118.97
N SER A 18 1.42 52.65 120.19
CA SER A 18 0.41 53.65 120.61
C SER A 18 -0.99 53.18 121.05
N VAL A 19 -1.33 53.51 122.30
CA VAL A 19 -2.49 53.02 123.09
C VAL A 19 -3.74 53.92 122.91
N GLY A 20 -3.87 54.64 121.80
CA GLY A 20 -5.01 55.53 121.51
C GLY A 20 -5.86 55.16 120.28
N GLY A 21 -5.41 54.20 119.47
CA GLY A 21 -6.04 53.85 118.17
C GLY A 21 -6.58 52.42 118.06
N TYR A 22 -6.55 51.64 119.13
CA TYR A 22 -6.77 50.18 119.09
C TYR A 22 -8.16 49.71 118.63
N GLN A 23 -9.24 50.46 118.87
CA GLN A 23 -10.58 50.12 118.37
C GLN A 23 -10.81 50.53 116.90
N TYR A 24 -10.19 51.62 116.44
CA TYR A 24 -10.29 52.05 115.05
C TYR A 24 -9.44 51.15 114.13
N HIS A 25 -8.26 50.76 114.58
CA HIS A 25 -7.39 49.87 113.81
C HIS A 25 -7.97 48.46 113.65
N THR A 26 -8.66 47.91 114.65
CA THR A 26 -9.32 46.59 114.57
C THR A 26 -10.53 46.58 113.62
N GLN A 27 -11.34 47.64 113.60
CA GLN A 27 -12.46 47.74 112.64
C GLN A 27 -11.99 47.91 111.19
N VAL A 28 -10.90 48.66 110.97
CA VAL A 28 -10.32 48.84 109.62
C VAL A 28 -9.70 47.53 109.11
N THR A 29 -9.01 46.77 109.96
CA THR A 29 -8.45 45.46 109.57
C THR A 29 -9.52 44.41 109.31
N GLU A 30 -10.60 44.34 110.10
CA GLU A 30 -11.73 43.43 109.83
C GLU A 30 -12.41 43.73 108.49
N LYS A 31 -12.65 45.00 108.17
CA LYS A 31 -13.26 45.42 106.89
C LYS A 31 -12.39 45.06 105.68
N LEU A 32 -11.07 45.21 105.80
CA LEU A 32 -10.11 44.77 104.79
C LEU A 32 -10.12 43.25 104.62
N ILE A 33 -10.14 42.48 105.71
CA ILE A 33 -10.21 41.01 105.67
C ILE A 33 -11.50 40.54 104.99
N ILE A 34 -12.64 41.15 105.31
CA ILE A 34 -13.93 40.85 104.68
C ILE A 34 -13.91 41.16 103.17
N ASP A 35 -13.36 42.31 102.76
CA ASP A 35 -13.24 42.70 101.34
C ASP A 35 -12.30 41.74 100.57
N TYR A 36 -11.16 41.37 101.17
CA TYR A 36 -10.25 40.38 100.61
C TYR A 36 -10.90 39.01 100.48
N ASN A 37 -11.60 38.53 101.51
CA ASN A 37 -12.30 37.25 101.46
C ASN A 37 -13.43 37.26 100.41
N SER A 38 -14.16 38.36 100.28
CA SER A 38 -15.18 38.54 99.25
C SER A 38 -14.60 38.48 97.83
N LYS A 39 -13.49 39.20 97.59
CA LYS A 39 -12.75 39.16 96.31
C LYS A 39 -12.18 37.79 96.02
N PHE A 40 -11.62 37.12 97.03
CA PHE A 40 -11.10 35.76 96.90
C PHE A 40 -12.20 34.75 96.55
N ASN A 41 -13.35 34.84 97.22
CA ASN A 41 -14.51 33.99 96.91
C ASN A 41 -15.05 34.26 95.50
N THR A 42 -15.10 35.52 95.08
CA THR A 42 -15.52 35.91 93.72
C THR A 42 -14.58 35.32 92.68
N LEU A 43 -13.26 35.46 92.89
CA LEU A 43 -12.25 34.90 91.99
C LEU A 43 -12.30 33.36 91.94
N THR A 44 -12.55 32.72 93.09
CA THR A 44 -12.72 31.26 93.18
C THR A 44 -13.94 30.80 92.38
N ASN A 45 -15.07 31.51 92.50
CA ASN A 45 -16.27 31.19 91.73
C ASN A 45 -16.08 31.41 90.23
N GLN A 46 -15.38 32.47 89.82
CA GLN A 46 -15.03 32.72 88.42
C GLN A 46 -14.12 31.61 87.87
N LEU A 47 -13.12 31.19 88.64
CA LEU A 47 -12.21 30.12 88.26
C LEU A 47 -12.96 28.79 88.10
N ASN A 48 -13.86 28.46 89.02
CA ASN A 48 -14.66 27.24 88.93
C ASN A 48 -15.58 27.26 87.69
N ASN A 49 -16.31 28.36 87.46
CA ASN A 49 -17.17 28.49 86.29
C ASN A 49 -16.37 28.41 84.98
N PHE A 50 -15.20 29.05 84.92
CA PHE A 50 -14.31 28.93 83.77
C PHE A 50 -13.86 27.47 83.56
N ASN A 51 -13.49 26.77 84.63
CA ASN A 51 -13.04 25.39 84.55
C ASN A 51 -14.16 24.43 84.11
N ASP A 52 -15.41 24.68 84.54
CA ASP A 52 -16.59 23.92 84.11
C ASP A 52 -16.88 24.15 82.61
N GLN A 53 -16.91 25.42 82.17
CA GLN A 53 -17.11 25.78 80.76
C GLN A 53 -16.01 25.23 79.84
N PHE A 54 -14.75 25.28 80.29
CA PHE A 54 -13.63 24.73 79.55
C PHE A 54 -13.73 23.20 79.43
N SER A 55 -14.14 22.54 80.51
CA SER A 55 -14.35 21.09 80.54
C SER A 55 -15.48 20.67 79.59
N GLU A 56 -16.60 21.40 79.58
CA GLU A 56 -17.71 21.17 78.65
C GLU A 56 -17.28 21.37 77.19
N SER A 57 -16.52 22.42 76.90
CA SER A 57 -15.96 22.69 75.57
C SER A 57 -15.06 21.54 75.07
N ILE A 58 -14.20 20.98 75.93
CA ILE A 58 -13.37 19.82 75.60
C ILE A 58 -14.23 18.60 75.24
N VAL A 59 -15.27 18.32 76.03
CA VAL A 59 -16.17 17.19 75.77
C VAL A 59 -16.86 17.35 74.41
N LEU A 60 -17.41 18.53 74.12
CA LEU A 60 -18.07 18.81 72.83
C LEU A 60 -17.10 18.69 71.65
N GLN A 61 -15.86 19.16 71.79
CA GLN A 61 -14.82 18.99 70.77
C GLN A 61 -14.49 17.51 70.55
N GLN A 62 -14.38 16.73 71.62
CA GLN A 62 -14.12 15.30 71.54
C GLN A 62 -15.27 14.55 70.82
N GLU A 63 -16.52 14.88 71.13
CA GLU A 63 -17.67 14.29 70.43
C GLU A 63 -17.67 14.64 68.92
N GLN A 64 -17.29 15.86 68.56
CA GLN A 64 -17.18 16.27 67.17
C GLN A 64 -16.05 15.53 66.43
N ILE A 65 -14.92 15.31 67.10
CA ILE A 65 -13.81 14.49 66.60
C ILE A 65 -14.28 13.04 66.37
N ASP A 66 -14.99 12.45 67.34
CA ASP A 66 -15.49 11.08 67.24
C ASP A 66 -16.49 10.91 66.09
N LYS A 67 -17.38 11.90 65.89
CA LYS A 67 -18.30 11.92 64.75
C LYS A 67 -17.54 12.00 63.42
N SER A 68 -16.52 12.84 63.36
CA SER A 68 -15.69 13.01 62.14
C SER A 68 -14.91 11.73 61.83
N ASN A 69 -14.34 11.08 62.84
CA ASN A 69 -13.63 9.81 62.69
C ASN A 69 -14.54 8.70 62.18
N LYS A 70 -15.78 8.60 62.68
CA LYS A 70 -16.79 7.65 62.16
C LYS A 70 -17.13 7.91 60.69
N GLN A 71 -17.18 9.18 60.28
CA GLN A 71 -17.44 9.54 58.89
C GLN A 71 -16.26 9.20 57.98
N ILE A 72 -15.02 9.41 58.42
CA ILE A 72 -13.80 8.98 57.72
C ILE A 72 -13.84 7.46 57.52
N ASP A 73 -14.07 6.69 58.59
CA ASP A 73 -14.10 5.22 58.54
C ASP A 73 -15.19 4.68 57.57
N PHE A 74 -16.33 5.38 57.48
CA PHE A 74 -17.38 5.07 56.50
C PHE A 74 -16.95 5.36 55.06
N LEU A 75 -16.30 6.51 54.83
CA LEU A 75 -15.82 6.90 53.51
C LEU A 75 -14.70 5.99 53.04
N ASP A 76 -13.78 5.59 53.92
CA ASP A 76 -12.70 4.66 53.61
C ASP A 76 -13.24 3.31 53.16
N LYS A 77 -14.21 2.74 53.90
CA LYS A 77 -14.88 1.49 53.47
C LYS A 77 -15.58 1.63 52.12
N LYS A 78 -16.23 2.76 51.87
CA LYS A 78 -16.90 3.01 50.58
C LYS A 78 -15.89 3.14 49.44
N LEU A 79 -14.75 3.79 49.70
CA LEU A 79 -13.67 3.93 48.73
C LEU A 79 -13.03 2.58 48.41
N ASP A 80 -12.81 1.73 49.42
CA ASP A 80 -12.28 0.37 49.26
C ASP A 80 -13.19 -0.50 48.40
N ILE A 81 -14.49 -0.52 48.71
CA ILE A 81 -15.49 -1.26 47.92
C ILE A 81 -15.49 -0.78 46.47
N LYS A 82 -15.45 0.55 46.26
CA LYS A 82 -15.47 1.10 44.90
C LYS A 82 -14.19 0.80 44.13
N SER A 83 -13.03 0.82 44.81
CA SER A 83 -11.74 0.45 44.25
C SER A 83 -11.72 -1.02 43.82
N GLN A 84 -12.17 -1.92 44.70
CA GLN A 84 -12.28 -3.35 44.39
C GLN A 84 -13.21 -3.62 43.21
N GLN A 85 -14.38 -2.97 43.18
CA GLN A 85 -15.32 -3.12 42.07
C GLN A 85 -14.71 -2.62 40.74
N LEU A 86 -14.01 -1.49 40.76
CA LEU A 86 -13.35 -0.97 39.58
C LEU A 86 -12.25 -1.92 39.07
N THR A 87 -11.48 -2.53 39.97
CA THR A 87 -10.48 -3.55 39.61
C THR A 87 -11.14 -4.77 38.97
N GLN A 88 -12.23 -5.28 39.52
CA GLN A 88 -12.97 -6.41 38.96
C GLN A 88 -13.56 -6.10 37.57
N ASP A 89 -14.11 -4.89 37.39
CA ASP A 89 -14.64 -4.45 36.11
C ASP A 89 -13.53 -4.33 35.05
N LEU A 90 -12.34 -3.84 35.44
CA LEU A 90 -11.17 -3.77 34.56
C LEU A 90 -10.63 -5.16 34.19
N GLU A 91 -10.55 -6.08 35.14
CA GLU A 91 -10.09 -7.46 34.92
C GLU A 91 -11.03 -8.24 34.00
N SER A 92 -12.35 -8.11 34.22
CA SER A 92 -13.36 -8.74 33.38
C SER A 92 -13.35 -8.18 31.96
N THR A 93 -13.24 -6.86 31.81
CA THR A 93 -13.11 -6.20 30.51
C THR A 93 -11.84 -6.65 29.78
N THR A 94 -10.71 -6.71 30.48
CA THR A 94 -9.43 -7.16 29.91
C THR A 94 -9.52 -8.60 29.44
N SER A 95 -10.12 -9.47 30.24
CA SER A 95 -10.31 -10.89 29.90
C SER A 95 -11.22 -11.06 28.67
N TYR A 96 -12.29 -10.28 28.59
CA TYR A 96 -13.19 -10.27 27.43
C TYR A 96 -12.47 -9.82 26.15
N LEU A 97 -11.70 -8.73 26.22
CA LEU A 97 -10.95 -8.22 25.08
C LEU A 97 -9.86 -9.22 24.62
N GLN A 98 -9.15 -9.85 25.55
CA GLN A 98 -8.17 -10.89 25.23
C GLN A 98 -8.82 -12.11 24.54
N SER A 99 -10.00 -12.54 25.01
CA SER A 99 -10.76 -13.62 24.37
C SER A 99 -11.13 -13.27 22.92
N ASN A 100 -11.66 -12.08 22.70
CA ASN A 100 -12.02 -11.63 21.35
C ASN A 100 -10.80 -11.53 20.42
N LEU A 101 -9.68 -11.02 20.92
CA LEU A 101 -8.43 -10.95 20.15
C LEU A 101 -7.95 -12.35 19.73
N ASN A 102 -8.00 -13.32 20.63
CA ASN A 102 -7.62 -14.70 20.33
C ASN A 102 -8.52 -15.32 19.26
N VAL A 103 -9.84 -15.08 19.33
CA VAL A 103 -10.79 -15.57 18.32
C VAL A 103 -10.51 -14.94 16.95
N ILE A 104 -10.26 -13.63 16.90
CA ILE A 104 -9.93 -12.92 15.66
C ILE A 104 -8.63 -13.46 15.06
N GLU A 105 -7.59 -13.65 15.88
CA GLU A 105 -6.30 -14.18 15.44
C GLU A 105 -6.44 -15.59 14.86
N GLN A 106 -7.15 -16.48 15.54
CA GLN A 106 -7.39 -17.86 15.07
C GLN A 106 -8.19 -17.88 13.77
N THR A 107 -9.27 -17.09 13.69
CA THR A 107 -10.12 -17.00 12.48
C THR A 107 -9.31 -16.49 11.29
N SER A 108 -8.49 -15.47 11.52
CA SER A 108 -7.64 -14.88 10.47
C SER A 108 -6.60 -15.88 9.96
N LYS A 109 -5.93 -16.62 10.87
CA LYS A 109 -4.98 -17.68 10.50
C LYS A 109 -5.65 -18.78 9.68
N GLN A 110 -6.85 -19.20 10.05
CA GLN A 110 -7.60 -20.23 9.33
C GLN A 110 -7.97 -19.76 7.91
N GLN A 111 -8.49 -18.53 7.77
CA GLN A 111 -8.84 -17.96 6.46
C GLN A 111 -7.61 -17.82 5.55
N ILE A 112 -6.47 -17.37 6.09
CA ILE A 112 -5.22 -17.27 5.33
C ILE A 112 -4.77 -18.66 4.84
N ALA A 113 -4.85 -19.69 5.68
CA ALA A 113 -4.49 -21.04 5.29
C ALA A 113 -5.41 -21.57 4.18
N GLU A 114 -6.72 -21.33 4.29
CA GLU A 114 -7.69 -21.74 3.28
C GLU A 114 -7.46 -21.05 1.93
N LEU A 115 -7.33 -19.72 1.93
CA LEU A 115 -7.03 -18.94 0.72
C LEU A 115 -5.72 -19.37 0.08
N SER A 116 -4.68 -19.63 0.89
CA SER A 116 -3.39 -20.12 0.39
C SER A 116 -3.55 -21.47 -0.32
N GLY A 117 -4.40 -22.37 0.21
CA GLY A 117 -4.73 -23.63 -0.45
C GLY A 117 -5.48 -23.44 -1.77
N GLN A 118 -6.44 -22.52 -1.81
CA GLN A 118 -7.20 -22.20 -3.03
C GLN A 118 -6.29 -21.62 -4.12
N ILE A 119 -5.40 -20.69 -3.77
CA ILE A 119 -4.42 -20.09 -4.71
C ILE A 119 -3.55 -21.19 -5.32
N LYS A 120 -3.01 -22.08 -4.49
CA LYS A 120 -2.19 -23.21 -4.97
C LYS A 120 -2.96 -24.11 -5.93
N ASN A 121 -4.23 -24.37 -5.66
CA ASN A 121 -5.08 -25.18 -6.56
C ASN A 121 -5.34 -24.47 -7.90
N VAL A 122 -5.56 -23.16 -7.89
CA VAL A 122 -5.73 -22.35 -9.11
C VAL A 122 -4.45 -22.36 -9.94
N GLU A 123 -3.29 -22.20 -9.29
CA GLU A 123 -1.98 -22.24 -9.94
C GLU A 123 -1.69 -23.61 -10.57
N LEU A 124 -1.97 -24.71 -9.86
CA LEU A 124 -1.79 -26.05 -10.42
C LEU A 124 -2.71 -26.29 -11.63
N LYS A 125 -3.97 -25.82 -11.57
CA LYS A 125 -4.90 -25.91 -12.70
C LYS A 125 -4.46 -25.07 -13.89
N SER A 126 -3.97 -23.85 -13.68
CA SER A 126 -3.51 -23.00 -14.78
C SER A 126 -2.29 -23.60 -15.47
N ILE A 127 -1.34 -24.14 -14.71
CA ILE A 127 -0.19 -24.85 -15.26
C ILE A 127 -0.62 -26.07 -16.08
N SER A 128 -1.55 -26.89 -15.56
CA SER A 128 -2.10 -28.04 -16.30
C SER A 128 -2.75 -27.61 -17.60
N ASN A 129 -3.64 -26.62 -17.55
CA ASN A 129 -4.34 -26.12 -18.75
C ASN A 129 -3.37 -25.56 -19.80
N MET A 130 -2.30 -24.90 -19.36
CA MET A 130 -1.26 -24.39 -20.26
C MET A 130 -0.46 -25.52 -20.92
N ALA A 131 -0.18 -26.59 -20.19
CA ALA A 131 0.45 -27.78 -20.76
C ALA A 131 -0.45 -28.43 -21.80
N ASP A 132 -1.74 -28.64 -21.48
CA ASP A 132 -2.72 -29.20 -22.41
C ASP A 132 -2.88 -28.34 -23.67
N LEU A 133 -2.92 -27.01 -23.52
CA LEU A 133 -3.00 -26.08 -24.65
C LEU A 133 -1.74 -26.12 -25.52
N LYS A 134 -0.56 -26.24 -24.91
CA LYS A 134 0.71 -26.36 -25.63
C LYS A 134 0.76 -27.65 -26.45
N ASP A 135 0.27 -28.75 -25.89
CA ASP A 135 0.20 -30.03 -26.58
C ASP A 135 -0.78 -29.96 -27.76
N GLN A 136 -1.96 -29.35 -27.56
CA GLN A 136 -2.92 -29.09 -28.65
C GLN A 136 -2.36 -28.18 -29.75
N LEU A 137 -1.53 -27.19 -29.41
CA LEU A 137 -0.84 -26.34 -30.38
C LEU A 137 0.29 -27.07 -31.12
N GLY A 138 0.93 -28.05 -30.49
CA GLY A 138 1.96 -28.88 -31.12
C GLY A 138 1.40 -29.80 -32.21
N ASP A 139 0.16 -30.26 -32.05
CA ASP A 139 -0.54 -31.09 -33.03
C ASP A 139 -1.18 -30.29 -34.17
N LEU A 140 -1.26 -28.96 -34.05
CA LEU A 140 -1.61 -28.07 -35.14
C LEU A 140 -0.40 -27.88 -36.06
N ASN A 141 -0.19 -28.84 -36.96
CA ASN A 141 0.62 -28.65 -38.16
C ASN A 141 -0.06 -27.57 -39.02
N ILE A 142 0.29 -26.30 -38.80
CA ILE A 142 -0.17 -25.20 -39.65
C ILE A 142 0.47 -25.40 -41.02
N ASP A 143 -0.34 -25.94 -41.93
CA ASP A 143 -0.17 -25.98 -43.38
C ASP A 143 0.72 -24.83 -43.87
N ALA A 144 1.90 -25.19 -44.43
CA ALA A 144 2.97 -24.32 -44.95
C ALA A 144 3.07 -22.91 -44.33
N SER A 145 4.09 -22.68 -43.50
CA SER A 145 4.38 -21.35 -42.96
C SER A 145 4.47 -20.33 -44.10
N PHE A 146 3.97 -19.11 -43.88
CA PHE A 146 4.16 -17.99 -44.81
C PHE A 146 5.64 -17.84 -45.23
N ALA A 147 6.57 -18.18 -44.33
CA ALA A 147 8.00 -18.24 -44.61
C ALA A 147 8.38 -19.34 -45.61
N ASP A 148 7.71 -20.50 -45.59
CA ASP A 148 7.96 -21.62 -46.51
C ASP A 148 7.52 -21.26 -47.93
N ILE A 149 6.37 -20.59 -48.07
CA ILE A 149 5.89 -20.07 -49.35
C ILE A 149 6.93 -19.11 -49.94
N ILE A 150 7.42 -18.16 -49.12
CA ILE A 150 8.46 -17.20 -49.55
C ILE A 150 9.74 -17.94 -49.99
N GLN A 151 10.21 -18.91 -49.21
CA GLN A 151 11.40 -19.70 -49.56
C GLN A 151 11.23 -20.48 -50.86
N GLN A 152 10.01 -20.96 -51.15
CA GLN A 152 9.72 -21.70 -52.38
C GLN A 152 9.71 -20.80 -53.62
N VAL A 153 9.18 -19.57 -53.51
CA VAL A 153 8.98 -18.67 -54.67
C VAL A 153 10.17 -17.77 -54.97
N LEU A 154 10.96 -17.39 -53.96
CA LEU A 154 12.11 -16.49 -54.12
C LEU A 154 13.12 -16.94 -55.21
N PRO A 155 13.49 -18.23 -55.32
CA PRO A 155 14.44 -18.68 -56.34
C PRO A 155 13.98 -18.45 -57.79
N ALA A 156 12.69 -18.23 -58.03
CA ALA A 156 12.14 -17.96 -59.36
C ALA A 156 12.17 -16.47 -59.74
N VAL A 157 12.58 -15.58 -58.84
CA VAL A 157 12.71 -14.14 -59.08
C VAL A 157 14.15 -13.80 -59.46
N VAL A 158 14.32 -12.93 -60.45
CA VAL A 158 15.63 -12.53 -60.98
C VAL A 158 15.78 -11.02 -60.97
N ALA A 159 17.02 -10.54 -60.82
CA ALA A 159 17.36 -9.14 -61.04
C ALA A 159 17.79 -8.94 -62.50
N ILE A 160 17.32 -7.85 -63.11
CA ILE A 160 17.59 -7.52 -64.51
C ILE A 160 18.32 -6.19 -64.55
N ASN A 161 19.44 -6.18 -65.27
CA ASN A 161 20.26 -5.00 -65.52
C ASN A 161 20.43 -4.82 -67.03
N ALA A 162 19.79 -3.78 -67.54
CA ALA A 162 19.88 -3.28 -68.89
C ALA A 162 20.68 -1.96 -68.88
N ASN A 163 21.30 -1.58 -69.99
CA ASN A 163 22.07 -0.34 -70.05
C ASN A 163 21.16 0.88 -69.82
N GLY A 164 21.16 1.41 -68.58
CA GLY A 164 20.28 2.49 -68.15
C GLY A 164 18.96 2.06 -67.50
N GLY A 165 18.71 0.76 -67.29
CA GLY A 165 17.49 0.22 -66.66
C GLY A 165 17.80 -0.89 -65.66
N ILE A 166 17.28 -0.77 -64.43
CA ILE A 166 17.43 -1.78 -63.38
C ILE A 166 16.04 -2.18 -62.90
N GLY A 167 15.78 -3.48 -62.86
CA GLY A 167 14.47 -4.00 -62.47
C GLY A 167 14.52 -5.45 -62.02
N SER A 168 13.34 -6.05 -61.95
CA SER A 168 13.14 -7.44 -61.53
C SER A 168 12.35 -8.19 -62.59
N GLY A 169 12.48 -9.51 -62.60
CA GLY A 169 11.67 -10.39 -63.43
C GLY A 169 11.32 -11.68 -62.71
N ALA A 170 10.36 -12.40 -63.26
CA ALA A 170 9.97 -13.71 -62.80
C ALA A 170 10.20 -14.75 -63.90
N VAL A 171 10.84 -15.86 -63.55
CA VAL A 171 10.97 -17.01 -64.43
C VAL A 171 9.60 -17.70 -64.51
N TYR A 172 9.06 -17.88 -65.72
CA TYR A 172 7.76 -18.54 -65.92
C TYR A 172 7.86 -19.88 -66.67
N LYS A 173 9.06 -20.24 -67.13
CA LYS A 173 9.38 -21.58 -67.65
C LYS A 173 10.78 -22.01 -67.22
N SER A 174 10.92 -23.29 -66.91
CA SER A 174 12.17 -23.89 -66.43
C SER A 174 13.34 -23.86 -67.43
N ASP A 175 13.06 -23.62 -68.71
CA ASP A 175 14.05 -23.45 -69.79
C ASP A 175 14.49 -21.99 -69.98
N GLY A 176 14.21 -21.09 -69.02
CA GLY A 176 14.82 -19.77 -68.93
C GLY A 176 14.07 -18.65 -69.63
N TYR A 177 12.75 -18.76 -69.74
CA TYR A 177 11.92 -17.62 -70.11
C TYR A 177 11.53 -16.80 -68.87
N ILE A 178 11.77 -15.49 -68.94
CA ILE A 178 11.56 -14.53 -67.88
C ILE A 178 10.58 -13.46 -68.36
N VAL A 179 9.64 -13.09 -67.50
CA VAL A 179 8.75 -11.94 -67.71
C VAL A 179 9.24 -10.75 -66.86
N THR A 180 9.22 -9.56 -67.45
CA THR A 180 9.53 -8.30 -66.77
C THR A 180 8.72 -7.16 -67.38
N ASN A 181 8.93 -5.93 -66.91
CA ASN A 181 8.36 -4.75 -67.52
C ASN A 181 9.16 -4.30 -68.75
N LYS A 182 8.48 -3.74 -69.75
CA LYS A 182 9.14 -3.25 -70.96
C LYS A 182 10.10 -2.10 -70.62
N HIS A 183 9.70 -1.17 -69.76
CA HIS A 183 10.56 -0.03 -69.40
C HIS A 183 11.90 -0.46 -68.77
N VAL A 184 12.01 -1.68 -68.22
CA VAL A 184 13.26 -2.22 -67.67
C VAL A 184 14.28 -2.55 -68.76
N VAL A 185 13.81 -2.94 -69.95
CA VAL A 185 14.66 -3.44 -71.06
C VAL A 185 14.59 -2.56 -72.31
N GLN A 186 13.95 -1.40 -72.21
CA GLN A 186 13.61 -0.56 -73.35
C GLN A 186 14.86 -0.14 -74.14
N GLY A 187 14.87 -0.44 -75.44
CA GLY A 187 15.95 -0.07 -76.36
C GLY A 187 17.13 -1.04 -76.36
N GLU A 188 17.12 -2.06 -75.49
CA GLU A 188 18.18 -3.05 -75.38
C GLU A 188 17.80 -4.36 -76.08
N THR A 189 18.76 -4.92 -76.82
CA THR A 189 18.59 -6.25 -77.46
C THR A 189 19.07 -7.38 -76.55
N SER A 190 19.95 -7.06 -75.59
CA SER A 190 20.53 -7.98 -74.64
C SER A 190 20.62 -7.33 -73.26
N VAL A 191 20.38 -8.11 -72.21
CA VAL A 191 20.46 -7.66 -70.81
C VAL A 191 21.26 -8.64 -69.96
N THR A 192 21.68 -8.20 -68.77
CA THR A 192 22.25 -9.08 -67.75
C THR A 192 21.15 -9.53 -66.79
N VAL A 193 20.98 -10.83 -66.64
CA VAL A 193 20.05 -11.44 -65.68
C VAL A 193 20.85 -12.07 -64.55
N LYS A 194 20.56 -11.68 -63.31
CA LYS A 194 21.14 -12.29 -62.10
C LYS A 194 20.08 -13.09 -61.35
N THR A 195 20.31 -14.39 -61.18
CA THR A 195 19.41 -15.28 -60.42
C THR A 195 19.61 -15.16 -58.91
N PHE A 196 18.67 -15.71 -58.13
CA PHE A 196 18.73 -15.70 -56.66
C PHE A 196 20.01 -16.34 -56.09
N ASP A 197 20.53 -17.38 -56.75
CA ASP A 197 21.82 -18.03 -56.41
C ASP A 197 23.05 -17.26 -56.92
N GLN A 198 22.86 -15.99 -57.31
CA GLN A 198 23.87 -15.05 -57.79
C GLN A 198 24.57 -15.43 -59.10
N LYS A 199 24.06 -16.40 -59.86
CA LYS A 199 24.56 -16.66 -61.22
C LYS A 199 24.10 -15.56 -62.17
N GLN A 200 24.97 -15.23 -63.13
CA GLN A 200 24.70 -14.23 -64.15
C GLN A 200 24.57 -14.89 -65.52
N TYR A 201 23.58 -14.43 -66.29
CA TYR A 201 23.30 -14.89 -67.63
C TYR A 201 23.12 -13.69 -68.56
N THR A 202 23.58 -13.82 -69.80
CA THR A 202 23.20 -12.90 -70.88
C THR A 202 21.81 -13.30 -71.38
N GLY A 203 20.84 -12.40 -71.25
CA GLY A 203 19.46 -12.59 -71.67
C GLY A 203 19.15 -11.84 -72.96
N GLN A 204 18.50 -12.51 -73.91
CA GLN A 204 18.01 -11.89 -75.15
C GLN A 204 16.56 -11.45 -74.98
N VAL A 205 16.23 -10.24 -75.42
CA VAL A 205 14.84 -9.76 -75.46
C VAL A 205 14.14 -10.41 -76.65
N ILE A 206 13.20 -11.31 -76.39
CA ILE A 206 12.48 -12.08 -77.43
C ILE A 206 11.25 -11.33 -77.94
N GLY A 207 10.66 -10.47 -77.10
CA GLY A 207 9.53 -9.65 -77.48
C GLY A 207 9.08 -8.71 -76.38
N GLU A 208 8.44 -7.61 -76.77
CA GLU A 208 7.92 -6.59 -75.88
C GLU A 208 6.53 -6.11 -76.33
N SER A 209 5.74 -5.60 -75.38
CA SER A 209 4.43 -5.02 -75.63
C SER A 209 4.36 -3.61 -75.04
N SER A 210 4.38 -2.61 -75.92
CA SER A 210 4.26 -1.19 -75.53
C SER A 210 2.93 -0.85 -74.85
N THR A 211 1.85 -1.56 -75.17
CA THR A 211 0.51 -1.29 -74.61
C THR A 211 0.33 -1.86 -73.20
N LYS A 212 1.09 -2.89 -72.82
CA LYS A 212 0.94 -3.58 -71.52
C LYS A 212 2.15 -3.39 -70.59
N ASP A 213 3.20 -2.71 -71.06
CA ASP A 213 4.49 -2.56 -70.38
C ASP A 213 5.08 -3.91 -69.92
N ILE A 214 5.09 -4.90 -70.82
CA ILE A 214 5.62 -6.26 -70.57
C ILE A 214 6.70 -6.58 -71.60
N ALA A 215 7.77 -7.23 -71.16
CA ALA A 215 8.79 -7.82 -72.02
C ALA A 215 9.13 -9.25 -71.60
N ILE A 216 9.56 -10.05 -72.58
CA ILE A 216 9.99 -11.43 -72.39
C ILE A 216 11.47 -11.55 -72.72
N ILE A 217 12.23 -12.13 -71.80
CA ILE A 217 13.66 -12.35 -71.91
C ILE A 217 13.92 -13.86 -71.92
N LYS A 218 14.86 -14.29 -72.76
CA LYS A 218 15.34 -15.68 -72.79
C LYS A 218 16.79 -15.74 -72.38
N ILE A 219 17.10 -16.59 -71.40
CA ILE A 219 18.46 -16.96 -71.02
C ILE A 219 18.73 -18.42 -71.39
N THR A 220 19.99 -18.78 -71.59
CA THR A 220 20.41 -20.17 -71.84
C THR A 220 20.68 -20.86 -70.51
N ALA A 221 19.63 -21.39 -69.89
CA ALA A 221 19.69 -22.15 -68.65
C ALA A 221 18.55 -23.17 -68.60
N ASN A 222 18.76 -24.28 -67.89
CA ASN A 222 17.79 -25.36 -67.72
C ASN A 222 17.55 -25.61 -66.23
N ASN A 223 16.42 -26.25 -65.90
CA ASN A 223 16.03 -26.60 -64.53
C ASN A 223 15.95 -25.39 -63.60
N LEU A 224 15.53 -24.23 -64.12
CA LEU A 224 15.31 -23.05 -63.30
C LEU A 224 14.00 -23.20 -62.49
N PRO A 225 13.99 -22.78 -61.21
CA PRO A 225 12.75 -22.53 -60.48
C PRO A 225 11.89 -21.54 -61.25
N PHE A 226 10.59 -21.78 -61.34
CA PHE A 226 9.67 -20.93 -62.09
C PHE A 226 8.32 -20.80 -61.37
N LEU A 227 7.62 -19.72 -61.66
CA LEU A 227 6.28 -19.43 -61.14
C LEU A 227 5.22 -19.85 -62.15
N LEU A 228 4.11 -20.39 -61.65
CA LEU A 228 2.92 -20.64 -62.43
C LEU A 228 2.02 -19.41 -62.41
N PHE A 229 1.45 -19.07 -63.56
CA PHE A 229 0.44 -18.02 -63.63
C PHE A 229 -0.89 -18.54 -63.09
N ALA A 230 -1.46 -17.79 -62.15
CA ALA A 230 -2.84 -17.94 -61.74
C ALA A 230 -3.76 -17.10 -62.64
N ASN A 231 -5.05 -17.41 -62.62
CA ASN A 231 -6.08 -16.61 -63.30
C ASN A 231 -6.37 -15.35 -62.48
N SER A 232 -6.06 -14.18 -63.04
CA SER A 232 -6.25 -12.90 -62.34
C SER A 232 -7.73 -12.54 -62.13
N ALA A 233 -8.66 -13.17 -62.86
CA ALA A 233 -10.10 -12.97 -62.65
C ALA A 233 -10.61 -13.54 -61.31
N ASP A 234 -9.84 -14.46 -60.71
CA ASP A 234 -10.19 -15.09 -59.44
C ASP A 234 -9.70 -14.28 -58.23
N ALA A 235 -8.88 -13.25 -58.46
CA ALA A 235 -8.34 -12.38 -57.42
C ALA A 235 -9.44 -11.51 -56.78
N LYS A 236 -9.36 -11.30 -55.46
CA LYS A 236 -10.35 -10.52 -54.70
C LYS A 236 -9.72 -9.37 -53.93
N ILE A 237 -10.44 -8.25 -53.82
CA ILE A 237 -10.05 -7.14 -52.96
C ILE A 237 -9.97 -7.63 -51.51
N GLY A 238 -8.88 -7.30 -50.83
CA GLY A 238 -8.57 -7.75 -49.47
C GLY A 238 -7.76 -9.04 -49.38
N GLU A 239 -7.53 -9.77 -50.48
CA GLU A 239 -6.62 -10.91 -50.47
C GLU A 239 -5.19 -10.47 -50.17
N LYS A 240 -4.49 -11.27 -49.36
CA LYS A 240 -3.07 -11.07 -49.07
C LYS A 240 -2.24 -11.32 -50.32
N VAL A 241 -1.26 -10.47 -50.54
CA VAL A 241 -0.29 -10.58 -51.64
C VAL A 241 1.12 -10.36 -51.14
N ILE A 242 2.05 -10.94 -51.88
CA ILE A 242 3.47 -10.76 -51.65
C ILE A 242 4.07 -10.14 -52.91
N ALA A 243 4.72 -9.00 -52.77
CA ALA A 243 5.54 -8.40 -53.81
C ALA A 243 6.99 -8.87 -53.62
N LEU A 244 7.56 -9.44 -54.68
CA LEU A 244 8.92 -9.93 -54.72
C LEU A 244 9.69 -9.13 -55.78
N GLY A 245 10.89 -8.69 -55.45
CA GLY A 245 11.75 -7.98 -56.40
C GLY A 245 13.16 -7.80 -55.88
N SER A 246 14.01 -7.16 -56.67
CA SER A 246 15.35 -6.72 -56.32
C SER A 246 15.48 -5.23 -56.61
N PRO A 247 15.03 -4.35 -55.70
CA PRO A 247 15.15 -2.91 -55.90
C PRO A 247 16.62 -2.52 -56.04
N GLY A 248 16.97 -1.87 -57.15
CA GLY A 248 18.35 -1.45 -57.43
C GLY A 248 19.32 -2.60 -57.78
N GLY A 249 18.86 -3.85 -57.91
CA GLY A 249 19.66 -4.99 -58.36
C GLY A 249 20.69 -5.52 -57.35
N LEU A 250 20.59 -5.12 -56.08
CA LEU A 250 21.52 -5.49 -55.01
C LEU A 250 21.02 -6.70 -54.22
N ASP A 251 19.93 -6.52 -53.46
CA ASP A 251 19.32 -7.55 -52.62
C ASP A 251 17.88 -7.84 -53.07
N PHE A 252 17.39 -9.05 -52.82
CA PHE A 252 15.99 -9.41 -53.04
C PHE A 252 15.15 -8.96 -51.85
N THR A 253 14.06 -8.25 -52.10
CA THR A 253 13.12 -7.75 -51.11
C THR A 253 11.77 -8.45 -51.26
N VAL A 254 11.15 -8.69 -50.10
CA VAL A 254 9.79 -9.21 -49.98
C VAL A 254 8.95 -8.17 -49.26
N THR A 255 7.77 -7.86 -49.77
CA THR A 255 6.81 -6.96 -49.13
C THR A 255 5.44 -7.60 -49.10
N GLU A 256 4.81 -7.66 -47.93
CA GLU A 256 3.44 -8.13 -47.77
C GLU A 256 2.46 -6.96 -47.91
N GLY A 257 1.31 -7.23 -48.53
CA GLY A 257 0.22 -6.28 -48.62
C GLY A 257 -1.11 -6.96 -48.91
N ILE A 258 -2.10 -6.17 -49.30
CA ILE A 258 -3.40 -6.65 -49.76
C ILE A 258 -3.74 -6.08 -51.13
N ILE A 259 -4.56 -6.80 -51.89
CA ILE A 259 -5.17 -6.27 -53.11
C ILE A 259 -6.11 -5.13 -52.73
N SER A 260 -5.71 -3.90 -53.04
CA SER A 260 -6.46 -2.69 -52.69
C SER A 260 -7.54 -2.31 -53.70
N ALA A 261 -7.39 -2.71 -54.97
CA ALA A 261 -8.38 -2.55 -56.03
C ALA A 261 -8.05 -3.47 -57.21
N LEU A 262 -9.06 -3.82 -58.01
CA LEU A 262 -8.94 -4.53 -59.29
C LEU A 262 -9.34 -3.58 -60.43
N ASN A 263 -8.84 -3.84 -61.65
CA ASN A 263 -9.21 -3.10 -62.86
C ASN A 263 -9.11 -1.57 -62.73
N ARG A 264 -7.96 -1.08 -62.25
CA ARG A 264 -7.67 0.36 -62.18
C ARG A 264 -7.66 0.95 -63.61
N ILE A 265 -8.29 2.10 -63.76
CA ILE A 265 -8.45 2.86 -65.01
C ILE A 265 -7.29 3.85 -65.15
#